data_AF-A0A925TQ65-F1
#
_entry.id   AF-A0A925TQ65-F1
#
_cell.length_a   1.000
_cell.length_b   1.000
_cell.length_c   1.000
_cell.angle_alpha   90.00
_cell.angle_beta   90.00
_cell.angle_gamma   90.00
#
_symmetry.space_group_name_H-M   'P 1'
#
loop_
_entity.id
_entity.type
_entity.pdbx_description
1 polymer ?
#
loop_
_entity_poly.entity_id
_entity_poly.type
_entity_poly.pdbx_seq_one_letter_code
_entity_poly.pdbx_strand_id
1 'polypeptide(L)' 'LISESAMGSTLTEEKFVALGHGLTEALGQFRSLSTVSSEPVEGGTKVTYLCTFEYTKARMIVTYTASDKVSNIVVKPVSE' A
#
# COMPACT_ATOMS: atom_id res chain seq x y z
N LEU A 1 -18.75 16.72 13.26
CA LEU A 1 -18.84 16.89 11.79
C LEU A 1 -17.43 16.92 11.22
N ILE A 2 -16.88 15.75 10.93
CA ILE A 2 -15.79 15.57 9.95
C ILE A 2 -16.28 14.42 9.09
N SER A 3 -16.77 14.77 7.89
CA SER A 3 -17.36 13.85 6.94
C SER A 3 -16.33 12.84 6.43
N GLU A 4 -16.78 11.61 6.18
CA GLU A 4 -16.02 10.47 5.62
C GLU A 4 -15.38 10.72 4.23
N SER A 5 -15.37 11.96 3.74
CA SER A 5 -15.11 12.33 2.35
C SER A 5 -13.68 12.85 2.07
N ALA A 6 -12.75 12.81 3.02
CA ALA A 6 -11.42 13.42 2.82
C ALA A 6 -10.31 12.48 2.28
N MET A 7 -10.57 11.16 2.17
CA MET A 7 -9.62 10.23 1.53
C MET A 7 -10.03 9.78 0.12
N GLY A 8 -11.29 10.00 -0.28
CA GLY A 8 -11.76 9.70 -1.64
C GLY A 8 -11.31 10.73 -2.69
N SER A 9 -10.62 11.81 -2.31
CA SER A 9 -10.38 12.97 -3.19
C SER A 9 -9.04 12.96 -3.93
N THR A 10 -8.12 12.05 -3.64
CA THR A 10 -6.77 12.05 -4.25
C THR A 10 -6.50 10.85 -5.16
N LEU A 11 -7.11 9.70 -4.85
CA LEU A 11 -6.99 8.46 -5.61
C LEU A 11 -8.28 8.23 -6.40
N THR A 12 -8.33 8.76 -7.62
CA THR A 12 -9.43 8.49 -8.54
C THR A 12 -9.32 7.06 -9.08
N GLU A 13 -10.43 6.48 -9.54
CA GLU A 13 -10.42 5.16 -10.20
C GLU A 13 -9.39 5.12 -11.34
N GLU A 14 -9.30 6.18 -12.13
CA GLU A 14 -8.31 6.32 -13.20
C GLU A 14 -6.86 6.26 -12.68
N LYS A 15 -6.56 6.96 -11.58
CA LYS A 15 -5.21 6.91 -10.98
C LYS A 15 -4.91 5.54 -10.38
N PHE A 16 -5.92 4.86 -9.84
CA PHE A 16 -5.77 3.50 -9.31
C PHE A 16 -5.51 2.48 -10.43
N VAL A 17 -6.25 2.57 -11.54
CA VAL A 17 -6.03 1.73 -12.73
C VAL A 17 -4.65 2.01 -13.35
N ALA A 18 -4.26 3.27 -13.48
CA ALA A 18 -2.93 3.65 -13.97
C ALA A 18 -1.79 3.13 -13.07
N LEU A 19 -1.98 3.16 -11.75
CA LEU A 19 -1.08 2.53 -10.79
C LEU A 19 -1.01 1.01 -11.00
N GLY A 20 -2.15 0.34 -11.16
CA GLY A 20 -2.23 -1.11 -11.38
C GLY A 20 -1.54 -1.55 -12.68
N HIS A 21 -1.76 -0.83 -13.77
CA HIS A 21 -1.07 -1.07 -15.04
C HIS A 21 0.43 -0.81 -14.93
N GLY A 22 0.83 0.34 -14.40
CA GLY A 22 2.25 0.69 -14.26
C GLY A 22 3.02 -0.28 -13.36
N LEU A 23 2.42 -0.76 -12.27
CA LEU A 23 3.03 -1.77 -11.40
C LEU A 23 3.15 -3.13 -12.09
N THR A 24 2.14 -3.53 -12.86
CA THR A 24 2.15 -4.82 -13.58
C THR A 24 3.18 -4.81 -14.71
N GLU A 25 3.30 -3.71 -15.45
CA GLU A 25 4.33 -3.56 -16.49
C GLU A 25 5.74 -3.52 -15.90
N ALA A 26 5.94 -2.81 -14.78
CA ALA A 26 7.27 -2.63 -14.20
C ALA A 26 7.75 -3.82 -13.35
N LEU A 27 6.85 -4.47 -12.60
CA LEU A 27 7.19 -5.49 -11.61
C LEU A 27 6.72 -6.91 -12.02
N GLY A 28 5.85 -6.99 -13.03
CA GLY A 28 5.17 -8.21 -13.45
C GLY A 28 3.93 -8.52 -12.62
N GLN A 29 3.34 -9.70 -12.84
CA GLN A 29 2.14 -10.12 -12.12
C GLN A 29 2.40 -10.27 -10.61
N PHE A 30 1.46 -9.82 -9.79
CA PHE A 30 1.49 -10.04 -8.35
C PHE A 30 1.41 -11.55 -8.04
N ARG A 31 2.28 -12.04 -7.16
CA ARG A 31 2.35 -13.47 -6.80
C ARG A 31 1.93 -13.74 -5.38
N SER A 32 2.46 -12.99 -4.41
CA SER A 32 2.16 -13.21 -2.99
C SER A 32 2.45 -11.99 -2.13
N LEU A 33 1.87 -11.99 -0.93
CA LEU A 33 2.07 -11.01 0.12
C LEU A 33 2.38 -11.73 1.43
N SER A 34 3.37 -11.24 2.18
CA SER A 34 3.59 -11.66 3.56
C SER A 34 3.79 -10.47 4.48
N THR A 35 3.30 -10.59 5.71
CA THR A 35 3.54 -9.59 6.76
C THR A 35 4.96 -9.73 7.27
N VAL A 36 5.74 -8.64 7.23
CA VAL A 36 7.11 -8.57 7.75
C VAL A 36 7.11 -8.06 9.18
N SER A 37 6.36 -7.00 9.45
CA SER A 37 6.24 -6.42 10.78
C SER A 37 4.90 -5.70 10.96
N SER A 38 4.48 -5.59 12.22
CA SER A 38 3.36 -4.77 12.64
C SER A 38 3.77 -4.04 13.90
N GLU A 39 3.67 -2.72 13.90
CA GLU A 39 4.05 -1.89 15.05
C GLU A 39 3.02 -0.78 15.30
N PRO A 40 2.68 -0.49 16.56
CA PRO A 40 1.82 0.62 16.90
C PRO A 40 2.52 1.94 16.56
N VAL A 41 1.76 2.90 16.05
CA VAL A 41 2.21 4.28 15.79
C VAL A 41 1.18 5.25 16.35
N GLU A 42 1.53 6.53 16.49
CA GLU A 42 0.57 7.54 16.93
C GLU A 42 -0.67 7.53 16.02
N GLY A 43 -1.85 7.32 16.63
CA GLY A 43 -3.11 7.28 15.91
C GLY A 43 -3.43 6.00 15.14
N GLY A 44 -2.64 4.92 15.28
CA GLY A 44 -2.99 3.62 14.69
C GLY A 44 -1.86 2.58 14.63
N THR A 45 -1.79 1.81 13.54
CA THR A 45 -0.83 0.71 13.35
C THR A 45 -0.16 0.82 12.00
N LYS A 46 1.17 0.65 11.98
CA LYS A 46 1.96 0.59 10.74
C LYS A 46 2.33 -0.87 10.47
N VAL A 47 1.93 -1.38 9.32
CA VAL A 47 2.20 -2.74 8.87
C VAL A 47 3.12 -2.71 7.67
N THR A 48 4.21 -3.47 7.73
CA THR A 48 5.11 -3.65 6.60
C THR A 48 4.86 -5.01 5.98
N TYR A 49 4.62 -5.02 4.67
CA TYR A 49 4.46 -6.20 3.86
C TYR A 49 5.62 -6.36 2.88
N LEU A 50 5.96 -7.62 2.59
CA LEU A 50 6.77 -8.00 1.45
C LEU A 50 5.84 -8.50 0.35
N CYS A 51 5.78 -7.75 -0.74
CA CYS A 51 5.05 -8.11 -1.94
C CYS A 51 6.02 -8.80 -2.90
N THR A 52 5.69 -10.01 -3.34
CA THR A 52 6.43 -10.71 -4.39
C THR A 52 5.68 -10.57 -5.70
N PHE A 53 6.35 -10.04 -6.71
CA PHE A 53 5.89 -9.98 -8.09
C PHE A 53 6.71 -10.94 -8.94
N GLU A 54 6.37 -11.08 -10.22
CA GLU A 54 7.05 -11.97 -11.14
C GLU A 54 8.53 -11.62 -11.34
N TYR A 55 8.86 -10.33 -11.44
CA TYR A 55 10.22 -9.89 -11.75
C TYR A 55 11.00 -9.40 -10.53
N THR A 56 10.31 -9.02 -9.45
CA THR A 56 10.97 -8.43 -8.27
C THR A 56 10.12 -8.51 -7.01
N LYS A 57 10.69 -8.05 -5.90
CA LYS A 57 9.99 -7.86 -4.63
C LYS A 57 9.88 -6.37 -4.32
N ALA A 58 8.76 -5.97 -3.74
CA ALA A 58 8.56 -4.62 -3.22
C ALA A 58 8.16 -4.67 -1.76
N ARG A 59 8.61 -3.70 -0.98
CA ARG A 59 8.14 -3.45 0.37
C ARG A 59 6.97 -2.49 0.31
N MET A 60 5.82 -2.91 0.80
CA MET A 60 4.63 -2.08 0.94
C MET A 60 4.42 -1.78 2.42
N ILE A 61 4.39 -0.51 2.78
CA ILE A 61 4.13 -0.05 4.14
C ILE A 61 2.75 0.59 4.15
N VAL A 62 1.86 0.03 4.96
CA VAL A 62 0.49 0.53 5.12
C VAL A 62 0.34 1.07 6.54
N THR A 63 -0.17 2.28 6.67
CA THR A 63 -0.59 2.83 7.96
C THR A 63 -2.09 2.73 8.05
N TYR A 64 -2.56 2.07 9.10
CA TYR A 64 -3.95 2.00 9.50
C TYR A 64 -4.19 2.99 10.63
N THR A 65 -5.34 3.64 10.61
CA THR A 65 -5.87 4.43 11.73
C THR A 65 -6.29 3.52 12.89
N ALA A 66 -6.58 4.11 14.06
CA ALA A 66 -7.13 3.39 15.21
C ALA A 66 -8.49 2.71 14.94
N SER A 67 -9.20 3.08 13.87
CA SER A 67 -10.44 2.45 13.42
C SER A 67 -10.25 1.53 12.21
N ASP A 68 -9.03 0.99 12.03
CA ASP A 68 -8.63 0.07 10.95
C ASP A 68 -8.84 0.57 9.52
N LYS A 69 -9.06 1.88 9.32
CA LYS A 69 -9.07 2.49 7.98
C LYS A 69 -7.63 2.75 7.53
N VAL A 70 -7.29 2.44 6.28
CA VAL A 70 -5.99 2.81 5.68
C VAL A 70 -5.90 4.33 5.64
N SER A 71 -4.83 4.91 6.18
CA SER A 71 -4.52 6.34 6.10
C SER A 71 -3.37 6.65 5.15
N ASN A 72 -2.44 5.71 4.94
CA ASN A 72 -1.29 5.91 4.08
C ASN A 72 -0.79 4.59 3.49
N ILE A 73 -0.29 4.63 2.25
CA ILE A 73 0.35 3.49 1.58
C ILE A 73 1.64 4.01 0.93
N VAL A 74 2.77 3.35 1.23
CA VAL A 74 4.07 3.63 0.62
C VAL A 74 4.63 2.34 0.04
N VAL A 75 4.95 2.33 -1.25
CA VAL A 75 5.58 1.19 -1.92
C VAL A 75 7.01 1.56 -2.30
N LYS A 76 7.97 0.71 -1.94
CA LYS A 76 9.38 0.87 -2.30
C LYS A 76 9.92 -0.45 -2.88
N PRO A 77 10.71 -0.42 -3.97
CA PRO A 77 11.40 -1.63 -4.42
C PRO A 77 12.32 -2.14 -3.32
N VAL A 78 12.49 -3.46 -3.24
CA VAL A 78 13.57 -4.05 -2.45
C VAL A 78 14.80 -4.03 -3.33
N SER A 79 15.70 -3.05 -3.12
CA SER A 79 17.02 -3.08 -3.75
C SER A 79 17.80 -4.28 -3.21
N GLU A 80 18.34 -5.09 -4.10
CA GLU A 80 19.41 -6.05 -3.78
C GLU A 80 20.73 -5.33 -3.48
#